data_AF-A0AAD0R0H3-F1
#
_entry.id   AF-A0AAD0R0H3-F1
#
_cell.length_a   1.000
_cell.length_b   1.000
_cell.length_c   1.000
_cell.angle_alpha   90.00
_cell.angle_beta   90.00
_cell.angle_gamma   90.00
#
_symmetry.space_group_name_H-M   'P 1'
#
loop_
_entity.id
_entity.type
_entity.pdbx_description
1 polymer ?
#
loop_
_entity_poly.entity_id
_entity_poly.type
_entity_poly.pdbx_seq_one_letter_code
_entity_poly.pdbx_strand_id
1 'polypeptide(L)'
;MKTINFMGVRNVAFAITVLLTVLALFSWWQKGLNFGLDFTGGTLIELTYERPADLKAVRAELVDSGFHEAVVQSFGATTDLLVRMPGDDPQLGNKVAAALQKAGGDNPATIKRVEFVGPQVGEELRDQGGLGMLLALGGILIYLAFRFQWKFAVGAIVSLIHDVVVTLGILSFFQITFDLTVLAAVLAIIGYSLNDTIVVFDRVRENFRVMRKASLIENINVSTTQTLLRTIATSVSTLLAIAALLFFGGDNLFGFSLALFIGVMAGTYSSIYIANVVLIWLNLNSEDLIPPAKAEGVDDRP
;
A
#
# COMPACT_ATOMS: atom_id res chain seq x y z
N MET A 1 -1.26 33.83 0.44
CA MET A 1 -0.16 32.88 0.69
C MET A 1 0.86 33.04 -0.44
N LYS A 2 2.16 33.10 -0.16
CA LYS A 2 3.19 33.26 -1.21
C LYS A 2 3.31 31.95 -2.00
N THR A 3 3.35 32.01 -3.33
CA THR A 3 3.50 30.84 -4.20
C THR A 3 4.85 30.16 -3.95
N ILE A 4 4.84 28.84 -3.76
CA ILE A 4 6.03 28.02 -3.58
C ILE A 4 6.46 27.47 -4.94
N ASN A 5 7.76 27.50 -5.23
CA ASN A 5 8.32 27.00 -6.49
C ASN A 5 8.65 25.50 -6.41
N PHE A 6 7.63 24.63 -6.38
CA PHE A 6 7.79 23.18 -6.39
C PHE A 6 8.52 22.68 -7.64
N MET A 7 8.18 23.23 -8.80
CA MET A 7 8.72 22.79 -10.08
C MET A 7 10.18 23.23 -10.30
N GLY A 8 10.74 24.10 -9.45
CA GLY A 8 12.15 24.47 -9.48
C GLY A 8 13.10 23.32 -9.13
N VAL A 9 12.66 22.39 -8.26
CA VAL A 9 13.45 21.21 -7.84
C VAL A 9 13.03 19.93 -8.57
N ARG A 10 12.20 20.04 -9.61
CA ARG A 10 11.58 18.89 -10.28
C ARG A 10 12.57 17.84 -10.78
N ASN A 11 13.75 18.25 -11.24
CA ASN A 11 14.77 17.34 -11.76
C ASN A 11 15.38 16.50 -10.62
N VAL A 12 15.57 17.10 -9.45
CA VAL A 12 16.07 16.40 -8.25
C VAL A 12 14.99 15.46 -7.73
N ALA A 13 13.74 15.92 -7.62
CA ALA A 13 12.61 15.08 -7.24
C ALA A 13 12.47 13.87 -8.18
N PHE A 14 12.54 14.10 -9.50
CA PHE A 14 12.48 13.03 -10.48
C PHE A 14 13.66 12.05 -10.35
N ALA A 15 14.89 12.54 -10.12
CA ALA A 15 16.04 11.66 -9.90
C ALA A 15 15.86 10.76 -8.66
N ILE A 16 15.33 11.32 -7.56
CA ILE A 16 15.00 10.55 -6.35
C ILE A 16 13.93 9.50 -6.65
N THR A 17 12.87 9.88 -7.36
CA THR A 17 11.80 8.96 -7.79
C THR A 17 12.35 7.77 -8.58
N VAL A 18 13.19 8.03 -9.58
CA VAL A 18 13.80 6.97 -10.39
C VAL A 18 14.69 6.09 -9.54
N LEU A 19 15.52 6.68 -8.68
CA LEU A 19 16.40 5.93 -7.79
C LEU A 19 15.60 4.99 -6.87
N LEU A 20 14.57 5.50 -6.21
CA LEU A 20 13.72 4.70 -5.31
C LEU A 20 12.99 3.59 -6.06
N THR A 21 12.48 3.88 -7.26
CA THR A 21 11.82 2.88 -8.11
C THR A 21 12.78 1.78 -8.53
N VAL A 22 14.00 2.14 -8.95
CA VAL A 22 15.02 1.17 -9.36
C VAL A 22 15.46 0.31 -8.18
N LEU A 23 15.66 0.89 -7.00
CA LEU A 23 15.99 0.13 -5.78
C LEU A 23 14.86 -0.82 -5.37
N ALA A 24 13.61 -0.38 -5.48
CA ALA A 24 12.43 -1.21 -5.21
C ALA A 24 12.34 -2.40 -6.17
N LEU A 25 12.47 -2.15 -7.48
CA LEU A 25 12.47 -3.20 -8.50
C LEU A 25 13.66 -4.15 -8.36
N PHE A 26 14.84 -3.64 -8.01
CA PHE A 26 16.02 -4.46 -7.74
C PHE A 26 15.80 -5.37 -6.52
N SER A 27 15.21 -4.85 -5.44
CA SER A 27 14.85 -5.65 -4.27
C SER A 27 13.89 -6.77 -4.64
N TRP A 28 12.86 -6.47 -5.44
CA TRP A 28 11.93 -7.48 -5.94
C TRP A 28 12.60 -8.56 -6.76
N TRP A 29 13.50 -8.19 -7.66
CA TRP A 29 14.21 -9.15 -8.49
C TRP A 29 15.15 -10.04 -7.66
N GLN A 30 15.84 -9.48 -6.66
CA GLN A 30 16.82 -10.21 -5.87
C GLN A 30 16.19 -11.07 -4.75
N LYS A 31 15.21 -10.52 -4.02
CA LYS A 31 14.65 -11.17 -2.82
C LYS A 31 13.21 -11.64 -3.00
N GLY A 32 12.46 -11.09 -3.95
CA GLY A 32 11.02 -11.33 -4.07
C GLY A 32 10.20 -10.76 -2.90
N LEU A 33 8.90 -11.03 -2.90
CA LEU A 33 8.01 -10.76 -1.77
C LEU A 33 8.03 -11.96 -0.83
N ASN A 34 8.10 -11.70 0.48
CA ASN A 34 8.00 -12.72 1.51
C ASN A 34 6.53 -13.07 1.72
N PHE A 35 5.99 -14.06 1.00
CA PHE A 35 4.57 -14.41 1.06
C PHE A 35 4.21 -15.05 2.40
N GLY A 36 3.12 -14.57 3.03
CA GLY A 36 2.59 -15.13 4.26
C GLY A 36 1.77 -16.40 4.06
N LEU A 37 1.35 -16.97 5.19
CA LEU A 37 0.56 -18.20 5.29
C LEU A 37 -0.67 -18.22 4.36
N ASP A 38 -1.32 -17.08 4.15
CA ASP A 38 -2.50 -16.98 3.28
C ASP A 38 -2.21 -17.36 1.82
N PHE A 39 -0.96 -17.20 1.37
CA PHE A 39 -0.55 -17.46 -0.01
C PHE A 39 0.35 -18.68 -0.18
N THR A 40 1.03 -19.10 0.90
CA THR A 40 1.93 -20.26 0.89
C THR A 40 1.28 -21.53 1.44
N GLY A 41 0.15 -21.40 2.14
CA GLY A 41 -0.32 -22.42 3.08
C GLY A 41 0.51 -22.40 4.36
N GLY A 42 0.10 -23.19 5.34
CA GLY A 42 0.76 -23.22 6.65
C GLY A 42 -0.07 -23.88 7.74
N THR A 43 0.41 -23.73 8.97
CA THR A 43 -0.26 -24.26 10.16
C THR A 43 -0.77 -23.14 11.05
N LEU A 44 -1.95 -23.35 11.59
CA LEU A 44 -2.63 -22.47 12.53
C LEU A 44 -2.93 -23.28 13.80
N ILE A 45 -2.46 -22.79 14.94
CA ILE A 45 -2.51 -23.49 16.22
C ILE A 45 -3.23 -22.59 17.21
N GLU A 46 -4.31 -23.10 17.77
CA GLU A 46 -5.07 -22.44 18.83
C GLU A 46 -4.70 -23.07 20.17
N LEU A 47 -4.31 -22.25 21.13
CA LEU A 47 -3.87 -22.66 22.46
C LEU A 47 -4.49 -21.77 23.52
N THR A 48 -4.91 -22.37 24.63
CA THR A 48 -5.42 -21.66 25.80
C THR A 48 -4.47 -21.89 26.98
N TYR A 49 -4.01 -20.80 27.57
CA TYR A 49 -3.25 -20.78 28.81
C TYR A 49 -4.20 -20.62 30.01
N GLU A 50 -3.78 -21.08 31.19
CA GLU A 50 -4.55 -20.90 32.43
C GLU A 50 -4.55 -19.44 32.91
N ARG A 51 -3.45 -18.72 32.65
CA ARG A 51 -3.28 -17.30 32.96
C ARG A 51 -2.97 -16.51 31.69
N PRO A 52 -3.27 -15.19 31.64
CA PRO A 52 -2.96 -14.34 30.50
C PRO A 52 -1.51 -14.53 30.05
N ALA A 53 -1.33 -14.88 28.78
CA ALA A 53 -0.03 -15.21 28.24
C ALA A 53 0.67 -13.95 27.71
N ASP A 54 1.97 -13.85 27.97
CA ASP A 54 2.78 -12.80 27.36
C ASP A 54 3.13 -13.20 25.93
N LEU A 55 2.47 -12.56 24.97
CA LEU A 55 2.68 -12.75 23.53
C LEU A 55 4.16 -12.62 23.14
N LYS A 56 4.90 -11.67 23.74
CA LYS A 56 6.30 -11.43 23.40
C LYS A 56 7.19 -12.56 23.88
N ALA A 57 6.93 -13.09 25.07
CA ALA A 57 7.67 -14.22 25.61
C ALA A 57 7.42 -15.48 24.77
N VAL A 58 6.15 -15.78 24.43
CA VAL A 58 5.79 -16.92 23.58
C VAL A 58 6.42 -16.79 22.19
N ARG A 59 6.43 -15.58 21.62
CA ARG A 59 7.08 -15.32 20.33
C ARG A 59 8.60 -15.53 20.39
N ALA A 60 9.26 -15.03 21.42
CA ALA A 60 10.70 -15.19 21.60
C ALA A 60 11.08 -16.68 21.69
N GLU A 61 10.32 -17.47 22.46
CA GLU A 61 10.53 -18.91 22.58
C GLU A 61 10.39 -19.66 21.25
N LEU A 62 9.39 -19.28 20.44
CA LEU A 62 9.20 -19.86 19.12
C LEU A 62 10.37 -19.52 18.19
N VAL A 63 10.88 -18.29 18.24
CA VAL A 63 12.07 -17.87 17.47
C VAL A 63 13.29 -18.67 17.91
N ASP A 64 13.53 -18.81 19.22
CA ASP A 64 14.64 -19.59 19.78
C ASP A 64 14.54 -21.09 19.43
N SER A 65 13.32 -21.60 19.28
CA SER A 65 13.02 -22.96 18.81
C SER A 65 13.17 -23.14 17.29
N GLY A 66 13.58 -22.10 16.56
CA GLY A 66 13.79 -22.12 15.12
C GLY A 66 12.59 -21.68 14.26
N PHE A 67 11.45 -21.37 14.88
CA PHE A 67 10.20 -20.96 14.21
C PHE A 67 10.13 -19.44 14.02
N HIS A 68 11.08 -18.90 13.26
CA HIS A 68 11.28 -17.46 13.05
C HIS A 68 10.06 -16.76 12.40
N GLU A 69 9.26 -17.48 11.63
CA GLU A 69 8.12 -16.94 10.88
C GLU A 69 6.77 -17.08 11.62
N ALA A 70 6.78 -17.62 12.85
CA ALA A 70 5.56 -17.87 13.62
C ALA A 70 4.93 -16.60 14.22
N VAL A 71 3.83 -16.11 13.67
CA VAL A 71 3.09 -14.98 14.23
C VAL A 71 2.22 -15.45 15.41
N VAL A 72 2.35 -14.78 16.56
CA VAL A 72 1.56 -15.08 17.78
C VAL A 72 0.61 -13.92 18.05
N GLN A 73 -0.67 -14.24 18.29
CA GLN A 73 -1.70 -13.25 18.58
C GLN A 73 -2.70 -13.77 19.61
N SER A 74 -3.41 -12.87 20.29
CA SER A 74 -4.54 -13.26 21.14
C SER A 74 -5.78 -13.57 20.29
N PHE A 75 -6.60 -14.52 20.72
CA PHE A 75 -7.81 -14.96 20.03
C PHE A 75 -8.99 -15.01 21.00
N GLY A 76 -9.78 -13.94 21.04
CA GLY A 76 -10.87 -13.83 22.02
C GLY A 76 -10.36 -13.30 23.36
N ALA A 77 -10.02 -14.19 24.29
CA ALA A 77 -9.50 -13.81 25.61
C ALA A 77 -7.97 -13.62 25.61
N THR A 78 -7.41 -12.93 26.62
CA THR A 78 -5.95 -12.77 26.78
C THR A 78 -5.23 -14.07 27.17
N THR A 79 -5.99 -15.10 27.51
CA THR A 79 -5.53 -16.48 27.77
C THR A 79 -5.46 -17.32 26.49
N ASP A 80 -6.22 -16.95 25.47
CA ASP A 80 -6.36 -17.70 24.24
C ASP A 80 -5.43 -17.07 23.20
N LEU A 81 -4.51 -17.88 22.66
CA LEU A 81 -3.58 -17.46 21.62
C LEU A 81 -3.78 -18.26 20.35
N LEU A 82 -3.52 -17.60 19.23
CA LEU A 82 -3.38 -18.19 17.92
C LEU A 82 -1.92 -18.03 17.47
N VAL A 83 -1.30 -19.14 17.08
CA VAL A 83 0.01 -19.18 16.45
C VAL A 83 -0.18 -19.55 14.99
N ARG A 84 0.33 -18.72 14.09
CA ARG A 84 0.26 -18.94 12.63
C ARG A 84 1.67 -19.04 12.09
N MET A 85 1.93 -20.02 11.23
CA MET A 85 3.25 -20.16 10.63
C MET A 85 3.14 -20.76 9.23
N PRO A 86 3.77 -20.14 8.22
CA PRO A 86 3.84 -20.72 6.88
C PRO A 86 4.58 -22.07 6.91
N GLY A 87 4.22 -22.96 5.99
CA GLY A 87 4.89 -24.26 5.86
C GLY A 87 4.05 -25.29 5.12
N ASP A 88 4.72 -26.27 4.54
CA ASP A 88 4.14 -27.34 3.73
C ASP A 88 4.05 -28.68 4.47
N ASP A 89 4.74 -28.82 5.60
CA ASP A 89 4.72 -30.02 6.44
C ASP A 89 3.43 -30.11 7.29
N PRO A 90 2.55 -31.09 7.05
CA PRO A 90 1.33 -31.27 7.85
C PRO A 90 1.59 -31.59 9.33
N GLN A 91 2.79 -32.04 9.69
CA GLN A 91 3.18 -32.29 11.09
C GLN A 91 3.78 -31.07 11.79
N LEU A 92 4.02 -29.99 11.06
CA LEU A 92 4.63 -28.77 11.58
C LEU A 92 3.85 -28.23 12.79
N GLY A 93 2.52 -28.22 12.70
CA GLY A 93 1.66 -27.85 13.82
C GLY A 93 1.87 -28.66 15.08
N ASN A 94 1.98 -29.98 14.94
CA ASN A 94 2.21 -30.86 16.09
C ASN A 94 3.60 -30.64 16.70
N LYS A 95 4.62 -30.36 15.89
CA LYS A 95 5.97 -30.04 16.36
C LYS A 95 6.00 -28.73 17.15
N VAL A 96 5.38 -27.68 16.62
CA VAL A 96 5.28 -26.38 17.29
C VAL A 96 4.45 -26.48 18.56
N ALA A 97 3.32 -27.19 18.51
CA ALA A 97 2.46 -27.35 19.67
C ALA A 97 3.14 -28.14 20.80
N ALA A 98 3.95 -29.16 20.44
CA ALA A 98 4.79 -29.88 21.40
C ALA A 98 5.92 -29.00 21.97
N ALA A 99 6.51 -28.11 21.18
CA ALA A 99 7.50 -27.14 21.65
C ALA A 99 6.88 -26.17 22.67
N LEU A 100 5.70 -25.62 22.36
CA LEU A 100 4.96 -24.71 23.23
C LEU A 100 4.51 -25.38 24.54
N GLN A 101 4.09 -26.65 24.49
CA GLN A 101 3.76 -27.39 25.72
C GLN A 101 4.99 -27.64 26.60
N LYS A 102 6.16 -27.90 26.01
CA LYS A 102 7.42 -28.07 26.76
C LYS A 102 7.89 -26.75 27.38
N ALA A 103 7.71 -25.64 26.68
CA ALA A 103 8.10 -24.31 27.14
C ALA A 103 7.12 -23.71 28.18
N GLY A 104 5.91 -24.26 28.30
CA GLY A 104 4.82 -23.71 29.13
C GLY A 104 5.14 -23.54 30.62
N GLY A 105 6.18 -24.20 31.16
CA GLY A 105 6.67 -24.00 32.53
C GLY A 105 5.54 -23.94 33.58
N ASP A 106 5.43 -22.80 34.28
CA ASP A 106 4.43 -22.53 35.32
C ASP A 106 3.04 -22.10 34.80
N ASN A 107 2.85 -21.97 33.49
CA ASN A 107 1.57 -21.64 32.85
C ASN A 107 1.29 -22.61 31.70
N PRO A 108 0.79 -23.82 31.99
CA PRO A 108 0.64 -24.86 30.98
C PRO A 108 -0.32 -24.45 29.86
N ALA A 109 0.09 -24.65 28.62
CA ALA A 109 -0.73 -24.40 27.44
C ALA A 109 -1.54 -25.64 27.06
N THR A 110 -2.84 -25.48 26.90
CA THR A 110 -3.73 -26.52 26.35
C THR A 110 -3.98 -26.25 24.88
N ILE A 111 -3.59 -27.17 24.01
CA ILE A 111 -3.84 -27.05 22.57
C ILE A 111 -5.31 -27.33 22.33
N LYS A 112 -6.03 -26.35 21.77
CA LYS A 112 -7.44 -26.48 21.40
C LYS A 112 -7.58 -27.07 20.01
N ARG A 113 -6.77 -26.58 19.07
CA ARG A 113 -6.89 -26.92 17.67
C ARG A 113 -5.57 -26.78 16.95
N VAL A 114 -5.30 -27.70 16.03
CA VAL A 114 -4.22 -27.59 15.03
C VAL A 114 -4.88 -27.74 13.68
N GLU A 115 -4.82 -26.69 12.86
CA GLU A 115 -5.33 -26.67 11.49
C GLU A 115 -4.17 -26.51 10.52
N PHE A 116 -4.14 -27.36 9.50
CA PHE A 116 -3.18 -27.24 8.41
C PHE A 116 -3.92 -26.79 7.15
N VAL A 117 -3.47 -25.67 6.58
CA VAL A 117 -3.94 -25.15 5.30
C VAL A 117 -2.93 -25.60 4.24
N GLY A 118 -3.36 -26.50 3.36
CA GLY A 118 -2.51 -27.03 2.31
C GLY A 118 -2.08 -25.96 1.30
N PRO A 119 -0.91 -26.12 0.65
CA PRO A 119 -0.40 -25.17 -0.34
C PRO A 119 -1.38 -24.87 -1.48
N GLN A 120 -2.21 -25.86 -1.87
CA GLN A 120 -3.23 -25.70 -2.90
C GLN A 120 -4.26 -24.62 -2.55
N VAL A 121 -4.66 -24.50 -1.28
CA VAL A 121 -5.59 -23.45 -0.84
C VAL A 121 -4.88 -22.09 -0.85
N GLY A 122 -3.60 -22.06 -0.48
CA GLY A 122 -2.79 -20.85 -0.54
C GLY A 122 -2.60 -20.34 -1.98
N GLU A 123 -2.38 -21.25 -2.93
CA GLU A 123 -2.27 -20.93 -4.37
C GLU A 123 -3.58 -20.36 -4.91
N GLU A 124 -4.72 -20.97 -4.57
CA GLU A 124 -6.05 -20.45 -4.92
C GLU A 124 -6.26 -19.03 -4.36
N LEU A 125 -5.94 -18.80 -3.08
CA LEU A 125 -6.06 -17.48 -2.44
C LEU A 125 -5.11 -16.45 -3.07
N ARG A 126 -3.91 -16.87 -3.47
CA ARG A 126 -2.94 -16.02 -4.18
C ARG A 126 -3.47 -15.60 -5.54
N ASP A 127 -4.01 -16.54 -6.31
CA ASP A 127 -4.55 -16.25 -7.64
C ASP A 127 -5.79 -15.36 -7.55
N GLN A 128 -6.71 -15.67 -6.62
CA GLN A 128 -7.89 -14.85 -6.37
C GLN A 128 -7.52 -13.45 -5.86
N GLY A 129 -6.57 -13.35 -4.94
CA GLY A 129 -6.06 -12.08 -4.42
C GLY A 129 -5.37 -11.24 -5.51
N GLY A 130 -4.54 -11.86 -6.34
CA GLY A 130 -3.88 -11.23 -7.48
C GLY A 130 -4.88 -10.74 -8.53
N LEU A 131 -5.87 -11.57 -8.88
CA LEU A 131 -6.93 -11.21 -9.80
C LEU A 131 -7.82 -10.08 -9.24
N GLY A 132 -8.12 -10.12 -7.94
CA GLY A 132 -8.82 -9.04 -7.24
C GLY A 132 -8.07 -7.71 -7.30
N MET A 133 -6.75 -7.73 -7.10
CA MET A 133 -5.92 -6.53 -7.24
C MET A 133 -5.93 -5.99 -8.67
N LEU A 134 -5.80 -6.87 -9.67
CA LEU A 134 -5.83 -6.47 -11.08
C LEU A 134 -7.18 -5.87 -11.48
N LEU A 135 -8.29 -6.45 -11.01
CA LEU A 135 -9.63 -5.89 -11.23
C LEU A 135 -9.80 -4.53 -10.55
N ALA A 136 -9.32 -4.37 -9.32
CA ALA A 136 -9.36 -3.09 -8.61
C ALA A 136 -8.54 -2.01 -9.34
N LEU A 137 -7.31 -2.34 -9.77
CA LEU A 137 -6.48 -1.46 -10.59
C LEU A 137 -7.19 -1.11 -11.90
N GLY A 138 -7.74 -2.09 -12.62
CA GLY A 138 -8.49 -1.88 -13.85
C GLY A 138 -9.69 -0.95 -13.66
N GLY A 139 -10.47 -1.14 -12.61
CA GLY A 139 -11.59 -0.26 -12.25
C GLY A 139 -11.16 1.19 -11.99
N ILE A 140 -9.99 1.37 -11.36
CA ILE A 140 -9.41 2.68 -11.10
C ILE A 140 -8.90 3.33 -12.39
N LEU A 141 -8.27 2.57 -13.29
CA LEU A 141 -7.87 3.07 -14.61
C LEU A 141 -9.09 3.53 -15.42
N ILE A 142 -10.17 2.76 -15.39
CA ILE A 142 -11.45 3.14 -16.03
C ILE A 142 -11.99 4.42 -15.41
N TYR A 143 -12.04 4.50 -14.08
CA TYR A 143 -12.45 5.72 -13.38
C TYR A 143 -11.62 6.93 -13.80
N LEU A 144 -10.29 6.81 -13.83
CA LEU A 144 -9.39 7.89 -14.25
C LEU A 144 -9.61 8.29 -15.70
N ALA A 145 -9.85 7.33 -16.60
CA ALA A 145 -10.12 7.59 -18.01
C ALA A 145 -11.41 8.40 -18.22
N PHE A 146 -12.46 8.15 -17.42
CA PHE A 146 -13.70 8.94 -17.48
C PHE A 146 -13.60 10.28 -16.72
N ARG A 147 -12.84 10.33 -15.63
CA ARG A 147 -12.73 11.51 -14.75
C ARG A 147 -11.76 12.56 -15.29
N PHE A 148 -10.71 12.13 -15.97
CA PHE A 148 -9.62 12.96 -16.44
C PHE A 148 -9.40 12.84 -17.95
N GLN A 149 -8.88 13.92 -18.53
CA GLN A 149 -8.33 13.85 -19.87
C GLN A 149 -7.06 13.01 -19.89
N TRP A 150 -6.75 12.42 -21.04
CA TRP A 150 -5.72 11.38 -21.16
C TRP A 150 -4.35 11.79 -20.57
N LYS A 151 -3.90 13.04 -20.74
CA LYS A 151 -2.62 13.52 -20.17
C LYS A 151 -2.61 13.49 -18.63
N PHE A 152 -3.72 13.90 -18.01
CA PHE A 152 -3.90 13.81 -16.57
C PHE A 152 -4.04 12.36 -16.11
N ALA A 153 -4.78 11.53 -16.86
CA ALA A 153 -4.89 10.11 -16.54
C ALA A 153 -3.50 9.44 -16.53
N VAL A 154 -2.66 9.68 -17.53
CA VAL A 154 -1.28 9.15 -17.58
C VAL A 154 -0.46 9.64 -16.39
N GLY A 155 -0.53 10.93 -16.04
CA GLY A 155 0.16 11.47 -14.86
C GLY A 155 -0.25 10.80 -13.57
N ALA A 156 -1.56 10.57 -13.37
CA ALA A 156 -2.08 9.89 -12.19
C ALA A 156 -1.65 8.42 -12.13
N ILE A 157 -1.70 7.73 -13.26
CA ILE A 157 -1.33 6.31 -13.36
C ILE A 157 0.16 6.10 -13.05
N VAL A 158 1.03 6.92 -13.63
CA VAL A 158 2.49 6.82 -13.39
C VAL A 158 2.81 7.07 -11.92
N SER A 159 2.18 8.09 -11.31
CA SER A 159 2.31 8.38 -9.88
C SER A 159 1.87 7.18 -9.03
N LEU A 160 0.73 6.59 -9.38
CA LEU A 160 0.16 5.47 -8.64
C LEU A 160 1.04 4.20 -8.73
N ILE A 161 1.54 3.88 -9.93
CA ILE A 161 2.43 2.74 -10.14
C ILE A 161 3.69 2.91 -9.29
N HIS A 162 4.28 4.10 -9.29
CA HIS A 162 5.43 4.41 -8.43
C HIS A 162 5.13 4.11 -6.97
N ASP A 163 4.00 4.56 -6.43
CA ASP A 163 3.69 4.41 -5.01
C ASP A 163 3.53 2.95 -4.60
N VAL A 164 2.86 2.16 -5.45
CA VAL A 164 2.71 0.71 -5.22
C VAL A 164 4.06 0.00 -5.31
N VAL A 165 4.86 0.28 -6.34
CA VAL A 165 6.17 -0.34 -6.54
C VAL A 165 7.12 -0.01 -5.39
N VAL A 166 7.19 1.26 -4.98
CA VAL A 166 8.06 1.66 -3.87
C VAL A 166 7.60 1.04 -2.54
N THR A 167 6.29 1.03 -2.27
CA THR A 167 5.75 0.41 -1.05
C THR A 167 6.13 -1.06 -0.99
N LEU A 168 5.80 -1.83 -2.03
CA LEU A 168 6.08 -3.25 -2.07
C LEU A 168 7.58 -3.56 -2.16
N GLY A 169 8.38 -2.69 -2.79
CA GLY A 169 9.83 -2.82 -2.86
C GLY A 169 10.49 -2.64 -1.49
N ILE A 170 9.99 -1.72 -0.67
CA ILE A 170 10.45 -1.55 0.72
C ILE A 170 10.06 -2.77 1.56
N LEU A 171 8.82 -3.28 1.43
CA LEU A 171 8.40 -4.51 2.12
C LEU A 171 9.29 -5.70 1.72
N SER A 172 9.57 -5.85 0.43
CA SER A 172 10.52 -6.85 -0.09
C SER A 172 11.93 -6.65 0.48
N PHE A 173 12.43 -5.42 0.53
CA PHE A 173 13.80 -5.17 1.00
C PHE A 173 14.01 -5.62 2.44
N PHE A 174 13.03 -5.31 3.31
CA PHE A 174 13.01 -5.69 4.72
C PHE A 174 12.44 -7.09 4.97
N GLN A 175 12.03 -7.82 3.92
CA GLN A 175 11.43 -9.16 4.01
C GLN A 175 10.21 -9.21 4.94
N ILE A 176 9.40 -8.15 4.92
CA ILE A 176 8.15 -8.07 5.66
C ILE A 176 7.14 -9.02 5.00
N THR A 177 6.47 -9.81 5.83
CA THR A 177 5.46 -10.77 5.39
C THR A 177 4.34 -10.08 4.61
N PHE A 178 4.05 -10.59 3.42
CA PHE A 178 2.98 -10.14 2.54
C PHE A 178 1.82 -11.12 2.65
N ASP A 179 0.79 -10.75 3.42
CA ASP A 179 -0.43 -11.53 3.64
C ASP A 179 -1.66 -10.79 3.09
N LEU A 180 -2.87 -11.33 3.30
CA LEU A 180 -4.09 -10.67 2.82
C LEU A 180 -4.34 -9.31 3.49
N THR A 181 -3.84 -9.09 4.70
CA THR A 181 -3.96 -7.79 5.37
C THR A 181 -3.09 -6.76 4.67
N VAL A 182 -1.83 -7.09 4.37
CA VAL A 182 -0.92 -6.23 3.60
C VAL A 182 -1.46 -5.97 2.20
N LEU A 183 -2.05 -6.98 1.56
CA LEU A 183 -2.74 -6.80 0.28
C LEU A 183 -3.84 -5.74 0.38
N ALA A 184 -4.67 -5.79 1.43
CA ALA A 184 -5.70 -4.80 1.69
C ALA A 184 -5.12 -3.40 1.95
N ALA A 185 -3.99 -3.29 2.65
CA ALA A 185 -3.28 -2.03 2.82
C ALA A 185 -2.85 -1.43 1.47
N VAL A 186 -2.31 -2.25 0.56
CA VAL A 186 -1.91 -1.81 -0.78
C VAL A 186 -3.11 -1.26 -1.56
N LEU A 187 -4.25 -1.93 -1.51
CA LEU A 187 -5.50 -1.45 -2.12
C LEU A 187 -5.97 -0.12 -1.51
N ALA A 188 -5.84 0.05 -0.19
CA ALA A 188 -6.16 1.30 0.49
C ALA A 188 -5.23 2.45 0.09
N ILE A 189 -3.92 2.19 -0.05
CA ILE A 189 -2.93 3.19 -0.49
C ILE A 189 -3.26 3.70 -1.89
N ILE A 190 -3.69 2.81 -2.78
CA ILE A 190 -4.06 3.18 -4.14
C ILE A 190 -5.17 4.24 -4.13
N GLY A 191 -6.23 4.03 -3.34
CA GLY A 191 -7.32 5.01 -3.20
C GLY A 191 -6.85 6.32 -2.54
N TYR A 192 -6.01 6.20 -1.51
CA TYR A 192 -5.47 7.33 -0.78
C TYR A 192 -4.59 8.25 -1.66
N SER A 193 -3.59 7.70 -2.33
CA SER A 193 -2.67 8.45 -3.21
C SER A 193 -3.42 9.09 -4.38
N LEU A 194 -4.39 8.38 -4.94
CA LEU A 194 -5.21 8.86 -6.03
C LEU A 194 -6.07 10.07 -5.61
N ASN A 195 -6.62 10.07 -4.40
CA ASN A 195 -7.38 11.21 -3.87
C ASN A 195 -6.55 12.51 -3.86
N ASP A 196 -5.30 12.46 -3.40
CA ASP A 196 -4.44 13.65 -3.37
C ASP A 196 -4.09 14.13 -4.79
N THR A 197 -3.82 13.18 -5.70
CA THR A 197 -3.57 13.48 -7.11
C THR A 197 -4.79 14.15 -7.77
N ILE A 198 -6.01 13.69 -7.48
CA ILE A 198 -7.25 14.30 -7.99
C ILE A 198 -7.36 15.75 -7.56
N VAL A 199 -7.13 16.05 -6.27
CA VAL A 199 -7.27 17.39 -5.73
C VAL A 199 -6.30 18.36 -6.42
N VAL A 200 -5.04 17.94 -6.60
CA VAL A 200 -4.03 18.76 -7.29
C VAL A 200 -4.41 18.96 -8.75
N PHE A 201 -4.81 17.90 -9.46
CA PHE A 201 -5.13 17.96 -10.89
C PHE A 201 -6.40 18.75 -11.20
N ASP A 202 -7.44 18.64 -10.38
CA ASP A 202 -8.64 19.47 -10.52
C ASP A 202 -8.27 20.94 -10.33
N ARG A 203 -7.38 21.26 -9.38
CA ARG A 203 -6.94 22.65 -9.19
C ARG A 203 -6.10 23.17 -10.36
N VAL A 204 -5.19 22.37 -10.90
CA VAL A 204 -4.42 22.70 -12.12
C VAL A 204 -5.37 22.99 -13.29
N ARG A 205 -6.38 22.14 -13.48
CA ARG A 205 -7.41 22.31 -14.51
C ARG A 205 -8.25 23.58 -14.31
N GLU A 206 -8.65 23.86 -13.08
CA GLU A 206 -9.41 25.06 -12.74
C GLU A 206 -8.58 26.32 -13.01
N ASN A 207 -7.33 26.35 -12.53
CA ASN A 207 -6.43 27.48 -12.72
C ASN A 207 -6.05 27.69 -14.18
N PHE A 208 -6.05 26.66 -15.03
CA PHE A 208 -5.87 26.85 -16.47
C PHE A 208 -6.96 27.73 -17.10
N ARG A 209 -8.19 27.67 -16.57
CA ARG A 209 -9.32 28.48 -17.06
C ARG A 209 -9.25 29.92 -16.54
N VAL A 210 -8.74 30.10 -15.32
CA VAL A 210 -8.65 31.39 -14.62
C VAL A 210 -7.38 32.16 -15.00
N MET A 211 -6.24 31.49 -15.04
CA MET A 211 -4.90 32.05 -15.27
C MET A 211 -4.44 31.91 -16.73
N ARG A 212 -5.20 32.45 -17.68
CA ARG A 212 -5.00 32.21 -19.13
C ARG A 212 -3.61 32.59 -19.69
N LYS A 213 -2.88 33.48 -19.01
CA LYS A 213 -1.54 33.95 -19.42
C LYS A 213 -0.39 33.26 -18.68
N ALA A 214 -0.70 32.45 -17.66
CA ALA A 214 0.32 31.77 -16.88
C ALA A 214 0.89 30.59 -17.67
N SER A 215 2.20 30.37 -17.52
CA SER A 215 2.83 29.15 -18.05
C SER A 215 2.33 27.90 -17.31
N LEU A 216 2.45 26.72 -17.92
CA LEU A 216 2.10 25.44 -17.27
C LEU A 216 2.80 25.28 -15.91
N ILE A 217 4.10 25.63 -15.85
CA ILE A 217 4.91 25.53 -14.62
C ILE A 217 4.39 26.48 -13.54
N GLU A 218 4.04 27.71 -13.91
CA GLU A 218 3.48 28.69 -13.00
C GLU A 218 2.11 28.25 -12.48
N ASN A 219 1.25 27.75 -13.37
CA ASN A 219 -0.05 27.19 -13.00
C ASN A 219 0.11 26.03 -12.02
N ILE A 220 0.98 25.06 -12.31
CA ILE A 220 1.26 23.94 -11.39
C ILE A 220 1.71 24.47 -10.03
N ASN A 221 2.71 25.36 -9.97
CA ASN A 221 3.20 25.90 -8.71
C ASN A 221 2.10 26.60 -7.90
N VAL A 222 1.25 27.40 -8.54
CA VAL A 222 0.12 28.09 -7.89
C VAL A 222 -0.92 27.08 -7.40
N SER A 223 -1.29 26.12 -8.24
CA SER A 223 -2.28 25.08 -7.93
C SER A 223 -1.84 24.21 -6.77
N THR A 224 -0.61 23.71 -6.81
CA THR A 224 -0.01 22.90 -5.73
C THR A 224 0.08 23.72 -4.45
N THR A 225 0.46 25.00 -4.50
CA THR A 225 0.49 25.86 -3.30
C THR A 225 -0.90 26.00 -2.68
N GLN A 226 -1.95 26.15 -3.50
CA GLN A 226 -3.33 26.31 -3.03
C GLN A 226 -3.89 25.02 -2.40
N THR A 227 -3.49 23.86 -2.89
CA THR A 227 -3.95 22.56 -2.36
C THR A 227 -3.08 22.01 -1.22
N LEU A 228 -1.85 22.52 -1.06
CA LEU A 228 -0.84 21.99 -0.14
C LEU A 228 -1.37 21.77 1.29
N LEU A 229 -2.04 22.77 1.86
CA LEU A 229 -2.52 22.69 3.24
C LEU A 229 -3.50 21.52 3.41
N ARG A 230 -4.41 21.32 2.44
CA ARG A 230 -5.37 20.22 2.47
C ARG A 230 -4.65 18.88 2.39
N THR A 231 -3.77 18.72 1.40
CA THR A 231 -2.98 17.50 1.19
C THR A 231 -2.14 17.14 2.42
N ILE A 232 -1.41 18.11 3.00
CA ILE A 232 -0.63 17.86 4.23
C ILE A 232 -1.54 17.52 5.40
N ALA A 233 -2.68 18.21 5.58
CA ALA A 233 -3.58 17.95 6.69
C ALA A 233 -4.21 16.55 6.62
N THR A 234 -4.59 16.08 5.43
CA THR A 234 -5.08 14.72 5.24
C THR A 234 -3.96 13.70 5.47
N SER A 235 -2.76 13.93 4.96
CA SER A 235 -1.62 13.01 5.16
C SER A 235 -1.18 12.92 6.61
N VAL A 236 -0.99 14.05 7.28
CA VAL A 236 -0.59 14.06 8.69
C VAL A 236 -1.65 13.42 9.58
N SER A 237 -2.93 13.71 9.38
CA SER A 237 -3.99 13.12 10.21
C SER A 237 -4.08 11.60 10.04
N THR A 238 -3.97 11.10 8.80
CA THR A 238 -3.91 9.67 8.52
C THR A 238 -2.63 9.03 9.08
N LEU A 239 -1.48 9.67 8.93
CA LEU A 239 -0.20 9.19 9.45
C LEU A 239 -0.18 9.13 10.99
N LEU A 240 -0.87 10.02 11.70
CA LEU A 240 -0.98 9.94 13.16
C LEU A 240 -1.73 8.68 13.60
N ALA A 241 -2.84 8.34 12.93
CA ALA A 241 -3.57 7.10 13.22
C ALA A 241 -2.74 5.85 12.86
N ILE A 242 -2.08 5.86 11.70
CA ILE A 242 -1.21 4.76 11.28
C ILE A 242 0.00 4.61 12.20
N ALA A 243 0.59 5.71 12.68
CA ALA A 243 1.71 5.66 13.63
C ALA A 243 1.28 4.99 14.94
N ALA A 244 0.08 5.29 15.44
CA ALA A 244 -0.46 4.58 16.60
C ALA A 244 -0.59 3.07 16.32
N LEU A 245 -1.08 2.67 15.15
CA LEU A 245 -1.13 1.25 14.75
C LEU A 245 0.26 0.64 14.61
N LEU A 246 1.26 1.37 14.13
CA LEU A 246 2.62 0.89 13.95
C LEU A 246 3.32 0.62 15.30
N PHE A 247 3.09 1.47 16.30
CA PHE A 247 3.71 1.33 17.63
C PHE A 247 2.90 0.45 18.60
N PHE A 248 1.57 0.39 18.45
CA PHE A 248 0.68 -0.28 19.41
C PHE A 248 -0.12 -1.45 18.81
N GLY A 249 -0.09 -1.66 17.49
CA GLY A 249 -0.89 -2.69 16.81
C GLY A 249 -0.33 -4.12 16.89
N GLY A 250 0.93 -4.28 17.31
CA GLY A 250 1.60 -5.58 17.42
C GLY A 250 1.97 -6.21 16.06
N ASP A 251 2.53 -7.41 16.10
CA ASP A 251 3.12 -8.09 14.93
C ASP A 251 2.11 -8.31 13.79
N ASN A 252 0.86 -8.64 14.14
CA ASN A 252 -0.20 -8.91 13.17
C ASN A 252 -0.58 -7.67 12.33
N LEU A 253 -0.47 -6.46 12.89
CA LEU A 253 -0.78 -5.21 12.18
C LEU A 253 0.47 -4.46 11.74
N PHE A 254 1.66 -4.95 12.07
CA PHE A 254 2.90 -4.29 11.74
C PHE A 254 3.09 -4.18 10.22
N GLY A 255 2.95 -5.28 9.48
CA GLY A 255 3.06 -5.27 8.01
C GLY A 255 2.01 -4.35 7.36
N PHE A 256 0.75 -4.45 7.81
CA PHE A 256 -0.35 -3.62 7.35
C PHE A 256 -0.09 -2.12 7.57
N SER A 257 0.25 -1.74 8.80
CA SER A 257 0.49 -0.34 9.19
C SER A 257 1.74 0.23 8.53
N LEU A 258 2.81 -0.55 8.40
CA LEU A 258 4.03 -0.15 7.71
C LEU A 258 3.76 0.11 6.22
N ALA A 259 3.02 -0.78 5.57
CA ALA A 259 2.61 -0.59 4.17
C ALA A 259 1.84 0.72 4.00
N LEU A 260 0.80 0.96 4.81
CA LEU A 260 0.03 2.20 4.79
C LEU A 260 0.91 3.43 5.05
N PHE A 261 1.82 3.36 6.03
CA PHE A 261 2.71 4.47 6.38
C PHE A 261 3.58 4.89 5.19
N ILE A 262 4.23 3.92 4.56
CA ILE A 262 5.06 4.13 3.37
C ILE A 262 4.21 4.65 2.21
N GLY A 263 3.06 4.04 1.96
CA GLY A 263 2.19 4.40 0.85
C GLY A 263 1.60 5.80 0.94
N VAL A 264 1.17 6.22 2.14
CA VAL A 264 0.70 7.59 2.37
C VAL A 264 1.83 8.58 2.11
N MET A 265 3.03 8.35 2.66
CA MET A 265 4.19 9.21 2.42
C MET A 265 4.58 9.29 0.93
N ALA A 266 4.61 8.14 0.25
CA ALA A 266 4.89 8.06 -1.18
C ALA A 266 3.83 8.82 -1.99
N GLY A 267 2.54 8.62 -1.69
CA GLY A 267 1.41 9.29 -2.33
C GLY A 267 1.40 10.80 -2.17
N THR A 268 1.68 11.31 -0.97
CA THR A 268 1.81 12.75 -0.73
C THR A 268 2.93 13.35 -1.59
N TYR A 269 4.07 12.66 -1.67
CA TYR A 269 5.21 13.10 -2.47
C TYR A 269 4.93 13.01 -3.98
N SER A 270 4.35 11.89 -4.43
CA SER A 270 4.12 11.58 -5.84
C SER A 270 3.07 12.49 -6.47
N SER A 271 1.98 12.78 -5.76
CA SER A 271 0.93 13.71 -6.19
C SER A 271 1.45 15.14 -6.38
N ILE A 272 2.43 15.58 -5.58
CA ILE A 272 3.06 16.91 -5.67
C ILE A 272 4.08 16.97 -6.81
N TYR A 273 4.93 15.96 -6.94
CA TYR A 273 6.07 16.00 -7.87
C TYR A 273 5.86 15.14 -9.11
N ILE A 274 5.70 13.83 -8.95
CA ILE A 274 5.69 12.87 -10.06
C ILE A 274 4.54 13.16 -11.02
N ALA A 275 3.32 13.25 -10.50
CA ALA A 275 2.12 13.48 -11.28
C ALA A 275 2.23 14.78 -12.11
N ASN A 276 2.73 15.86 -11.51
CA ASN A 276 2.91 17.16 -12.16
C ASN A 276 4.09 17.19 -13.15
N VAL A 277 5.19 16.49 -12.87
CA VAL A 277 6.32 16.36 -13.81
C VAL A 277 5.88 15.65 -15.09
N VAL A 278 5.06 14.62 -14.98
CA VAL A 278 4.50 13.93 -16.15
C VAL A 278 3.64 14.88 -16.99
N LEU A 279 2.83 15.75 -16.37
CA LEU A 279 2.06 16.76 -17.12
C LEU A 279 2.95 17.72 -17.90
N ILE A 280 4.11 18.10 -17.32
CA ILE A 280 5.10 18.96 -17.99
C ILE A 280 5.70 18.23 -19.21
N TRP A 281 6.03 16.95 -19.06
CA TRP A 281 6.60 16.16 -20.16
C TRP A 281 5.62 15.89 -21.30
N LEU A 282 4.34 15.66 -20.97
CA LEU A 282 3.27 15.54 -21.96
C LEU A 282 2.86 16.88 -22.58
N ASN A 283 3.55 17.97 -22.20
CA ASN A 283 3.33 19.32 -22.68
C ASN A 283 1.84 19.69 -22.62
N LEU A 284 1.25 19.60 -21.43
CA LEU A 284 -0.15 19.94 -21.20
C LEU A 284 -0.41 21.41 -21.55
N ASN A 285 -1.31 21.64 -22.49
CA ASN A 285 -1.67 22.95 -22.99
C ASN A 285 -3.16 23.24 -22.77
N SER A 286 -3.52 24.53 -22.83
CA SER A 286 -4.91 24.98 -22.66
C SER A 286 -5.87 24.36 -23.68
N GLU A 287 -5.39 24.06 -24.88
CA GLU A 287 -6.17 23.40 -25.94
C GLU A 287 -6.58 21.97 -25.56
N ASP A 288 -5.74 21.25 -24.81
CA ASP A 288 -6.07 19.91 -24.35
C ASP A 288 -7.32 19.95 -23.46
N LEU A 289 -7.52 21.04 -22.71
CA LEU A 289 -8.62 21.22 -21.74
C LEU A 289 -9.96 21.63 -22.36
N ILE A 290 -9.97 21.91 -23.67
CA ILE A 290 -11.18 22.21 -24.43
C ILE A 290 -11.79 20.85 -24.84
N PRO A 291 -13.04 20.53 -24.46
CA PRO A 291 -13.69 19.34 -24.98
C PRO A 291 -13.68 19.42 -26.52
N PRO A 292 -13.38 18.34 -27.25
CA PRO A 292 -13.50 18.36 -28.70
C PRO A 292 -14.89 18.88 -29.03
N ALA A 293 -14.97 19.89 -29.92
CA ALA A 293 -16.25 20.40 -30.37
C ALA A 293 -17.07 19.17 -30.79
N LYS A 294 -18.23 18.96 -30.15
CA LYS A 294 -19.20 18.01 -30.69
C LYS A 294 -19.33 18.41 -32.15
N ALA A 295 -19.01 17.51 -33.07
CA ALA A 295 -19.38 17.71 -34.45
C ALA A 295 -20.88 18.00 -34.39
N GLU A 296 -21.26 19.27 -34.62
CA GLU A 296 -22.63 19.59 -34.92
C GLU A 296 -22.94 18.68 -36.09
N GLY A 297 -23.76 17.66 -35.83
CA GLY A 297 -24.29 16.84 -36.90
C GLY A 297 -24.88 17.85 -37.86
N VAL A 298 -24.34 17.89 -39.07
CA VAL A 298 -24.91 18.65 -40.17
C VAL A 298 -26.39 18.28 -40.17
N ASP A 299 -27.24 19.25 -39.83
CA ASP A 299 -28.69 19.07 -39.82
C ASP A 299 -29.10 19.03 -41.29
N ASP A 300 -28.87 17.88 -41.94
CA ASP A 300 -29.37 17.55 -43.28
C ASP A 300 -30.87 17.24 -43.21
N ARG A 301 -31.64 18.13 -42.58
CA ARG A 301 -33.09 18.15 -42.74
C ARG A 301 -33.40 19.05 -43.95
N PRO A 302 -34.12 18.51 -44.96
CA PRO A 302 -34.41 19.23 -46.20
C PRO A 302 -35.31 20.46 -45.99
#